data_AF-A0A965LAT3-F1
#
_entry.id   AF-A0A965LAT3-F1
#
_cell.length_a   1.000
_cell.length_b   1.000
_cell.length_c   1.000
_cell.angle_alpha   90.00
_cell.angle_beta   90.00
_cell.angle_gamma   90.00
#
_symmetry.space_group_name_H-M   'P 1'
#
loop_
_entity.id
_entity.type
_entity.pdbx_description
1 polymer ?
#
loop_
_entity_poly.entity_id
_entity_poly.type
_entity_poly.pdbx_seq_one_letter_code
_entity_poly.pdbx_strand_id
1 'polypeptide(L)'
;MDILSVGKSVLSVALVYTVHYTSIKIYNTFCVPDTAIGFLSGMITTGSPICRSALQVADQTSISYGNAITLGIVRVALDALLNRPSQ
;
A
#
# COMPACT_ATOMS: atom_id res chain seq x y z
N MET A 1 2.27 14.31 20.24
CA MET A 1 1.77 12.96 19.90
C MET A 1 2.32 11.99 20.91
N ASP A 2 1.48 11.20 21.57
CA ASP A 2 1.95 10.18 22.52
C ASP A 2 2.79 9.13 21.79
N ILE A 3 3.89 8.68 22.42
CA ILE A 3 4.82 7.68 21.86
C ILE A 3 4.10 6.40 21.43
N LEU A 4 3.05 6.03 22.16
CA LEU A 4 2.20 4.87 21.88
C LEU A 4 1.36 5.06 20.60
N SER A 5 0.92 6.29 20.33
CA SER A 5 0.13 6.64 19.13
C SER A 5 1.00 6.64 17.87
N VAL A 6 2.23 7.15 17.98
CA VAL A 6 3.23 7.08 16.91
C VAL A 6 3.59 5.62 16.61
N GLY A 7 3.88 4.82 17.65
CA GLY A 7 4.21 3.41 17.48
C GLY A 7 3.10 2.60 16.79
N LYS A 8 1.83 2.82 17.16
CA LYS A 8 0.67 2.18 16.49
C LYS A 8 0.55 2.59 15.03
N SER A 9 0.81 3.86 14.72
CA SER A 9 0.75 4.37 13.34
C SER A 9 1.84 3.75 12.46
N VAL A 10 3.07 3.69 12.95
CA VAL A 10 4.20 3.06 12.25
C VAL A 10 3.94 1.57 12.02
N LEU A 11 3.48 0.85 13.05
CA LEU A 11 3.15 -0.57 12.93
C LEU A 11 2.03 -0.80 11.91
N SER A 12 1.00 0.05 11.90
CA SER A 12 -0.10 -0.03 10.93
C SER A 12 0.40 0.15 9.49
N VAL A 13 1.27 1.14 9.23
CA VAL A 13 1.87 1.35 7.90
C VAL A 13 2.71 0.14 7.49
N ALA A 14 3.54 -0.40 8.39
CA ALA A 14 4.35 -1.58 8.12
C ALA A 14 3.48 -2.81 7.79
N LEU A 15 2.39 -3.01 8.52
CA LEU A 15 1.45 -4.10 8.28
C LEU A 15 0.78 -3.95 6.91
N VAL A 16 0.26 -2.76 6.59
CA VAL A 16 -0.39 -2.48 5.30
C VAL A 16 0.58 -2.67 4.13
N TYR A 17 1.82 -2.20 4.26
CA TYR A 17 2.85 -2.42 3.24
C TYR A 17 3.18 -3.90 3.06
N THR A 18 3.24 -4.67 4.15
CA THR A 18 3.47 -6.12 4.09
C THR A 18 2.34 -6.82 3.33
N VAL A 19 1.09 -6.47 3.61
CA VAL A 19 -0.07 -7.01 2.87
C VAL A 19 -0.01 -6.61 1.40
N HIS A 20 0.28 -5.34 1.09
CA HIS A 20 0.45 -4.88 -0.29
C HIS A 20 1.52 -5.69 -1.05
N TYR A 21 2.71 -5.81 -0.47
CA TYR A 21 3.84 -6.51 -1.09
C TYR A 21 3.53 -7.99 -1.33
N THR A 22 2.91 -8.65 -0.35
CA THR A 22 2.54 -10.06 -0.49
C THR A 22 1.45 -10.27 -1.53
N SER A 23 0.44 -9.40 -1.60
CA SER A 23 -0.60 -9.44 -2.64
C SER A 23 -0.02 -9.27 -4.04
N ILE A 24 0.90 -8.32 -4.23
CA ILE A 24 1.61 -8.12 -5.51
C ILE A 24 2.44 -9.37 -5.87
N LYS A 25 3.14 -9.97 -4.90
CA LYS A 25 3.92 -11.20 -5.15
C LYS A 25 3.05 -12.39 -5.53
N ILE A 26 1.89 -12.55 -4.88
CA ILE A 26 0.92 -13.59 -5.24
C ILE A 26 0.43 -13.35 -6.67
N TYR A 27 0.08 -12.11 -7.01
CA TYR A 27 -0.37 -11.76 -8.35
C TYR A 27 0.71 -12.04 -9.42
N ASN A 28 1.95 -11.58 -9.24
CA ASN A 28 3.02 -11.82 -10.21
C ASN A 28 3.38 -13.31 -10.33
N THR A 29 3.32 -14.08 -9.24
CA THR A 29 3.73 -15.50 -9.28
C THR A 29 2.66 -16.38 -9.92
N PHE A 30 1.38 -16.15 -9.62
CA PHE A 30 0.28 -17.05 -9.98
C PHE A 30 -0.61 -16.53 -11.10
N CYS A 31 -0.69 -15.22 -11.27
CA CYS A 31 -1.65 -14.59 -12.19
C CYS A 31 -0.98 -14.08 -13.46
N VAL A 32 0.21 -13.49 -13.34
CA VAL A 32 0.95 -12.94 -14.48
C VAL A 32 2.44 -13.26 -14.34
N PRO A 33 2.82 -14.54 -14.50
CA PRO A 33 4.23 -14.92 -14.41
C PRO A 33 5.03 -14.27 -15.55
N ASP A 34 6.23 -13.78 -15.23
CA ASP A 34 7.11 -12.98 -16.12
C ASP A 34 7.68 -13.75 -17.34
N THR A 35 7.15 -14.95 -17.64
CA THR A 35 7.61 -15.78 -18.77
C THR A 35 6.70 -15.61 -19.99
N ALA A 36 7.21 -15.86 -21.20
CA ALA A 36 6.40 -15.79 -22.43
C ALA A 36 5.18 -16.76 -22.40
N ILE A 37 5.34 -17.94 -21.78
CA ILE A 37 4.23 -18.88 -21.52
C ILE A 37 3.32 -18.32 -20.42
N GLY A 38 3.89 -17.67 -19.41
CA GLY A 38 3.16 -17.00 -18.34
C GLY A 38 2.27 -15.87 -18.82
N PHE A 39 2.64 -15.16 -19.90
CA PHE A 39 1.75 -14.18 -20.54
C PHE A 39 0.48 -14.83 -21.12
N LEU A 40 0.62 -15.94 -21.84
CA LEU A 40 -0.52 -16.67 -22.43
C LEU A 40 -1.38 -17.34 -21.34
N SER A 41 -0.76 -17.94 -20.33
CA SER A 41 -1.47 -18.49 -19.18
C SER A 41 -2.19 -17.37 -18.40
N GLY A 42 -1.52 -16.23 -18.24
CA GLY A 42 -2.02 -15.04 -17.58
C GLY A 42 -3.27 -14.47 -18.25
N MET A 43 -3.39 -14.52 -19.57
CA MET A 43 -4.62 -14.11 -20.25
C MET A 43 -5.86 -14.89 -19.80
N ILE A 44 -5.71 -16.16 -19.41
CA ILE A 44 -6.79 -17.01 -18.93
C ILE A 44 -6.94 -16.89 -17.41
N THR A 45 -5.83 -16.89 -16.67
CA THR A 45 -5.83 -16.94 -15.20
C THR A 45 -6.03 -15.58 -14.54
N THR A 46 -5.71 -14.46 -15.21
CA THR A 46 -5.91 -13.09 -14.69
C THR A 46 -7.39 -12.80 -14.41
N GLY A 47 -8.30 -13.43 -15.17
CA GLY A 47 -9.74 -13.33 -14.93
C GLY A 47 -10.22 -14.08 -13.69
N SER A 48 -9.40 -14.94 -13.09
CA SER A 48 -9.79 -15.80 -11.97
C SER A 48 -10.09 -15.00 -10.69
N PRO A 49 -10.98 -15.52 -9.82
CA PRO A 49 -11.37 -14.82 -8.58
C PRO A 49 -10.17 -14.58 -7.64
N ILE A 50 -9.17 -15.47 -7.65
CA ILE A 50 -7.95 -15.33 -6.84
C ILE A 50 -7.10 -14.15 -7.33
N CYS A 51 -6.94 -14.01 -8.65
CA CYS A 51 -6.14 -12.94 -9.23
C CYS A 51 -6.82 -11.57 -9.08
N ARG A 52 -8.15 -11.53 -9.21
CA ARG A 52 -8.92 -10.31 -8.96
C ARG A 52 -8.89 -9.89 -7.50
N SER A 53 -9.01 -10.82 -6.55
CA SER A 53 -8.94 -10.48 -5.13
C SER A 53 -7.54 -10.01 -4.73
N ALA A 54 -6.48 -10.64 -5.24
CA ALA A 54 -5.11 -10.19 -5.02
C ALA A 54 -4.88 -8.75 -5.53
N LEU A 55 -5.33 -8.44 -6.75
CA LEU A 55 -5.29 -7.07 -7.30
C LEU A 55 -6.09 -6.09 -6.47
N GLN A 56 -7.29 -6.46 -6.05
CA GLN A 56 -8.15 -5.59 -5.25
C GLN A 56 -7.52 -5.26 -3.89
N VAL A 57 -6.91 -6.25 -3.22
CA VAL A 57 -6.18 -6.01 -1.96
C VAL A 57 -4.96 -5.13 -2.21
N ALA A 58 -4.21 -5.38 -3.28
CA ALA A 58 -3.06 -4.54 -3.65
C ALA A 58 -3.47 -3.08 -3.91
N ASP A 59 -4.58 -2.86 -4.62
CA ASP A 59 -5.12 -1.53 -4.92
C ASP A 59 -5.57 -0.80 -3.64
N GLN A 60 -6.36 -1.47 -2.79
CA GLN A 60 -6.83 -0.91 -1.53
C GLN A 60 -5.68 -0.54 -0.58
N THR A 61 -4.71 -1.43 -0.44
CA THR A 61 -3.53 -1.18 0.40
C THR A 61 -2.65 -0.07 -0.17
N SER A 62 -2.58 0.06 -1.50
CA SER A 62 -1.88 1.16 -2.18
C SER A 62 -2.45 2.52 -1.79
N ILE A 63 -3.77 2.65 -1.85
CA ILE A 63 -4.49 3.86 -1.46
C ILE A 63 -4.31 4.15 0.03
N SER A 64 -4.41 3.12 0.89
CA SER A 64 -4.28 3.28 2.34
C SER A 64 -2.91 3.81 2.77
N TYR A 65 -1.80 3.26 2.24
CA TYR A 65 -0.48 3.76 2.61
C TYR A 65 -0.21 5.14 2.00
N GLY A 66 -0.65 5.40 0.77
CA GLY A 66 -0.50 6.70 0.12
C GLY A 66 -1.20 7.83 0.88
N ASN A 67 -2.42 7.57 1.38
CA ASN A 67 -3.13 8.50 2.24
C ASN A 67 -2.42 8.70 3.59
N ALA A 68 -1.89 7.63 4.20
CA ALA A 68 -1.15 7.73 5.45
C ALA A 68 0.09 8.62 5.33
N ILE A 69 0.87 8.45 4.25
CA ILE A 69 2.04 9.30 3.96
C ILE A 69 1.60 10.74 3.71
N THR A 70 0.59 10.95 2.88
CA THR A 70 0.11 12.29 2.52
C THR A 70 -0.38 13.04 3.76
N LEU A 71 -1.17 12.40 4.61
CA LEU A 71 -1.62 12.98 5.88
C LEU A 71 -0.45 13.26 6.84
N GLY A 72 0.56 12.40 6.85
CA GLY A 72 1.80 12.64 7.60
C GLY A 72 2.51 13.91 7.14
N ILE A 73 2.71 14.05 5.82
CA ILE A 73 3.35 15.23 5.21
C ILE A 73 2.54 16.50 5.50
N VAL A 74 1.22 16.45 5.31
CA VAL A 74 0.33 17.59 5.57
C VAL A 74 0.42 18.03 7.03
N ARG A 75 0.45 17.09 7.99
CA ARG A 75 0.61 17.42 9.42
C ARG A 75 1.94 18.09 9.71
N VAL A 76 3.05 17.59 9.18
CA VAL A 76 4.36 18.21 9.34
C VAL A 76 4.38 19.62 8.74
N ALA A 77 3.78 19.81 7.57
CA ALA A 77 3.67 21.12 6.94
C ALA A 77 2.81 22.10 7.76
N LEU A 78 1.67 21.64 8.29
CA LEU A 78 0.82 22.44 9.16
C LEU A 78 1.52 22.80 10.47
N ASP A 79 2.21 21.87 11.11
CA ASP A 79 2.99 22.14 12.31
C ASP A 79 4.08 23.18 12.04
N ALA A 80 4.77 23.11 10.89
CA ALA A 80 5.77 24.10 10.51
C ALA A 80 5.18 25.50 10.21
N LEU A 81 3.96 25.57 9.67
CA LEU A 81 3.26 26.83 9.37
C LEU A 81 2.65 27.46 10.63
N LEU A 82 2.02 26.66 11.48
CA LEU A 82 1.33 27.11 12.69
C LEU A 82 2.29 27.36 13.86
N ASN A 83 3.46 26.71 13.88
CA ASN A 83 4.52 26.97 14.85
C ASN A 83 5.44 28.14 14.45
N ARG A 84 5.01 29.01 13.52
CA ARG A 84 5.70 30.29 13.32
C ARG A 84 5.43 31.20 14.52
N PRO A 85 6.45 31.67 15.25
CA PRO A 85 6.26 32.71 16.24
C PRO A 85 5.71 33.95 15.53
N SER A 86 4.54 34.42 15.96
CA SER A 86 4.03 35.74 15.61
C SER A 86 5.09 36.79 15.96
N GLN A 87 5.69 37.42 14.95
CA GLN A 87 6.21 38.78 15.11
C GLN A 87 5.02 39.73 15.24
#